data_AF-A0A553ZSM8-F1
#
_entry.id   AF-A0A553ZSM8-F1
#
_cell.length_a   1.000
_cell.length_b   1.000
_cell.length_c   1.000
_cell.angle_alpha   90.00
_cell.angle_beta   90.00
_cell.angle_gamma   90.00
#
_symmetry.space_group_name_H-M   'P 1'
#
loop_
_entity.id
_entity.type
_entity.pdbx_description
1 polymer ?
#
loop_
_entity_poly.entity_id
_entity_poly.type
_entity_poly.pdbx_seq_one_letter_code
_entity_poly.pdbx_strand_id
1 'polypeptide(L)'
;FCGDTTWYWKENFPHSYEAIYGNYQNNVLANIIFVDFQQQGERGLTNAPDEDPDDLSTGYYGSAYRSPENWTTALRSSHFSTAARRGIISDR
;
A
#
# COMPACT_ATOMS: atom_id res chain seq x y z
N PHE A 1 2.48 16.73 0.32
CA PHE A 1 1.61 15.54 0.40
C PHE A 1 2.42 14.38 0.95
N CYS A 2 1.96 13.78 2.03
CA CYS A 2 2.60 12.67 2.74
C CYS A 2 1.68 11.46 2.66
N GLY A 3 2.04 10.50 1.81
CA GLY A 3 1.24 9.31 1.57
C GLY A 3 1.26 8.33 2.74
N ASP A 4 0.18 7.56 2.82
CA ASP A 4 0.02 6.46 3.77
C ASP A 4 0.80 5.20 3.34
N THR A 5 0.67 4.12 4.12
CA THR A 5 1.33 2.83 3.92
C THR A 5 0.35 1.67 3.78
N THR A 6 0.84 0.47 3.49
CA THR A 6 0.01 -0.73 3.34
C THR A 6 -0.56 -1.19 4.69
N TRP A 7 -1.63 -2.00 4.63
CA TRP A 7 -2.25 -2.58 5.83
C TRP A 7 -1.26 -3.39 6.68
N TYR A 8 -0.28 -4.06 6.06
CA TYR A 8 0.73 -4.85 6.78
C TYR A 8 1.45 -4.01 7.83
N TRP A 9 1.92 -2.82 7.46
CA TRP A 9 2.69 -1.97 8.36
C TRP A 9 1.82 -1.41 9.49
N LYS A 10 0.56 -1.09 9.20
CA LYS A 10 -0.40 -0.59 10.18
C LYS A 10 -0.74 -1.63 11.23
N GLU A 11 -1.03 -2.86 10.80
CA GLU A 11 -1.45 -3.94 11.70
C GLU A 11 -0.29 -4.49 12.55
N ASN A 12 0.92 -4.57 11.99
CA ASN A 12 2.05 -5.17 12.69
C ASN A 12 2.80 -4.17 13.59
N PHE A 13 2.67 -2.86 13.32
CA PHE A 13 3.37 -1.83 14.09
C PHE A 13 2.44 -0.68 14.49
N PRO A 14 1.30 -0.94 15.16
CA PRO A 14 0.27 0.07 15.41
C PRO A 14 0.79 1.27 16.21
N HIS A 15 1.61 1.04 17.24
CA HIS A 15 2.21 2.11 18.04
C HIS A 15 3.16 3.00 17.23
N SER A 16 4.01 2.39 16.39
CA SER A 16 4.95 3.15 15.55
C SER A 16 4.23 3.86 14.41
N TYR A 17 3.20 3.23 13.84
CA TYR A 17 2.34 3.83 12.83
C TYR A 17 1.64 5.07 13.38
N GLU A 18 1.01 4.98 14.57
CA GLU A 18 0.36 6.11 15.23
C GLU A 18 1.36 7.27 15.45
N ALA A 19 2.55 6.99 15.97
CA ALA A 19 3.55 8.02 16.20
C ALA A 19 4.04 8.69 14.90
N ILE A 20 4.35 7.90 13.87
CA ILE A 20 4.99 8.39 12.64
C ILE A 20 3.95 8.98 11.68
N TYR A 21 2.94 8.19 11.31
CA TYR A 21 1.91 8.61 10.35
C TYR A 21 0.89 9.55 10.99
N GLY A 22 0.63 9.43 12.30
CA GLY A 22 -0.16 10.42 13.04
C GLY A 22 0.51 11.80 13.07
N ASN A 23 1.84 11.88 13.02
CA ASN A 23 2.55 13.15 12.88
C ASN A 23 2.45 13.76 11.47
N TYR A 24 2.15 12.95 10.43
CA TYR A 24 1.79 13.51 9.12
C TYR A 24 0.38 14.11 9.13
N GLN A 25 -0.53 13.59 9.96
CA GLN A 25 -1.89 14.10 10.10
C GLN A 25 -1.98 15.33 11.01
N ASN A 26 -1.20 15.35 12.10
CA ASN A 26 -1.28 16.36 13.16
C ASN A 26 -0.04 17.26 13.22
N ASN A 27 0.64 17.47 12.09
CA ASN A 27 1.90 18.19 12.08
C ASN A 27 1.72 19.66 12.47
N VAL A 28 2.67 20.20 13.25
CA VAL A 28 2.68 21.62 13.64
C VAL A 28 3.19 22.55 12.54
N LEU A 29 3.92 22.00 11.55
CA LEU A 29 4.40 22.76 10.41
C LEU A 29 3.30 22.95 9.37
N ALA A 30 3.29 24.11 8.73
CA ALA A 30 2.35 24.40 7.66
C ALA A 30 2.60 23.50 6.43
N ASN A 31 1.53 23.24 5.67
CA ASN A 31 1.56 22.54 4.38
C ASN A 31 1.98 21.06 4.43
N ILE A 32 1.83 20.41 5.58
CA ILE A 32 1.87 18.95 5.68
C ILE A 32 0.45 18.41 5.47
N ILE A 33 0.23 17.72 4.36
CA ILE A 33 -1.07 17.20 3.95
C ILE A 33 -0.97 15.69 3.86
N PHE A 34 -1.64 14.98 4.76
CA PHE A 34 -1.71 13.53 4.75
C PHE A 34 -2.64 13.02 3.64
N VAL A 35 -2.24 11.95 2.96
CA VAL A 35 -2.98 11.33 1.86
C VAL A 35 -3.12 9.83 2.13
N ASP A 36 -4.34 9.38 2.38
CA ASP A 36 -4.71 7.98 2.56
C ASP A 36 -5.31 7.36 1.30
N PHE A 37 -5.31 6.02 1.25
CA PHE A 37 -5.70 5.25 0.05
C PHE A 37 -6.84 4.26 0.27
N GLN A 38 -7.21 3.98 1.52
CA GLN A 38 -8.25 2.99 1.90
C GLN A 38 -8.78 3.27 3.30
N GLN A 39 -9.93 2.68 3.66
CA GLN A 39 -10.51 2.89 4.99
C GLN A 39 -9.69 2.19 6.09
N GLN A 40 -9.86 2.64 7.34
CA GLN A 40 -9.17 2.06 8.48
C GLN A 40 -9.60 0.61 8.71
N GLY A 41 -8.62 -0.29 8.81
CA GLY A 41 -8.86 -1.74 9.02
C GLY A 41 -9.11 -2.55 7.76
N GLU A 42 -9.17 -1.90 6.58
CA GLU A 42 -9.23 -2.62 5.31
C GLU A 42 -7.86 -3.19 4.92
N ARG A 43 -7.89 -4.39 4.34
CA ARG A 43 -6.77 -5.00 3.61
C ARG A 43 -7.01 -4.87 2.10
N GLY A 44 -6.05 -5.30 1.29
CA GLY A 44 -6.05 -5.08 -0.15
C GLY A 44 -4.93 -4.15 -0.62
N LEU A 45 -4.90 -3.93 -1.93
CA LEU A 45 -3.98 -3.03 -2.63
C LEU A 45 -2.49 -3.44 -2.61
N THR A 46 -2.11 -4.59 -2.05
CA THR A 46 -0.70 -5.00 -1.95
C THR A 46 -0.27 -6.02 -3.00
N ASN A 47 1.04 -6.31 -3.07
CA ASN A 47 1.58 -7.41 -3.89
C ASN A 47 1.31 -8.81 -3.29
N ALA A 48 0.41 -8.94 -2.30
CA ALA A 48 -0.13 -10.25 -1.92
C ALA A 48 -0.88 -10.85 -3.11
N PRO A 49 -0.63 -12.12 -3.50
CA PRO A 49 -1.24 -12.70 -4.70
C PRO A 49 -2.78 -12.64 -4.75
N ASP A 50 -3.44 -12.70 -3.60
CA ASP A 50 -4.90 -12.60 -3.46
C ASP A 50 -5.42 -11.15 -3.60
N GLU A 51 -4.56 -10.14 -3.51
CA GLU A 51 -4.90 -8.72 -3.57
C GLU A 51 -4.50 -8.04 -4.89
N ASP A 52 -3.80 -8.74 -5.78
CA ASP A 52 -3.34 -8.26 -7.08
C ASP A 52 -3.72 -9.24 -8.20
N PRO A 53 -5.03 -9.34 -8.53
CA PRO A 53 -5.53 -10.30 -9.50
C PRO A 53 -5.15 -9.96 -10.93
N ASP A 54 -5.08 -10.98 -11.78
CA ASP A 54 -4.94 -10.82 -13.22
C ASP A 54 -6.14 -10.10 -13.83
N ASP A 55 -5.89 -9.32 -14.88
CA ASP A 55 -6.90 -8.90 -15.84
C ASP A 55 -6.47 -9.34 -17.24
N LEU A 56 -6.98 -10.49 -17.65
CA LEU A 56 -6.65 -11.12 -18.93
C LEU A 56 -7.15 -10.30 -20.13
N SER A 57 -8.15 -9.44 -19.95
CA SER A 57 -8.68 -8.61 -21.04
C SER A 57 -7.70 -7.52 -21.47
N THR A 58 -6.86 -7.07 -20.54
CA THR A 58 -5.83 -6.06 -20.76
C THR A 58 -4.42 -6.65 -20.83
N GLY A 59 -4.28 -7.96 -20.63
CA GLY A 59 -2.99 -8.64 -20.55
C GLY A 59 -2.22 -8.33 -19.27
N TYR A 60 -2.89 -7.87 -18.22
CA TYR A 60 -2.28 -7.64 -16.92
C TYR A 60 -2.17 -8.97 -16.16
N TYR A 61 -0.93 -9.41 -15.92
CA TYR A 61 -0.62 -10.51 -15.02
C TYR A 61 -0.13 -9.94 -13.70
N GLY A 62 -0.85 -10.25 -12.63
CA GLY A 62 -0.59 -9.77 -11.29
C GLY A 62 0.63 -10.43 -10.65
N SER A 63 0.87 -10.09 -9.40
CA SER A 63 2.08 -10.47 -8.68
C SER A 63 2.17 -11.97 -8.32
N ALA A 64 1.13 -12.76 -8.56
CA ALA A 64 1.08 -14.20 -8.31
C ALA A 64 2.13 -15.01 -9.11
N TYR A 65 2.55 -14.51 -10.27
CA TYR A 65 3.56 -15.16 -11.13
C TYR A 65 5.01 -14.87 -10.69
N ARG A 66 5.19 -14.07 -9.64
CA ARG A 66 6.51 -13.80 -9.07
C ARG A 66 6.92 -14.91 -8.12
N SER A 67 8.19 -15.27 -8.16
CA SER A 67 8.82 -16.29 -7.33
C SER A 67 9.99 -15.68 -6.53
N PRO A 68 10.62 -16.42 -5.59
CA PRO A 68 11.78 -15.93 -4.87
C PRO A 68 12.93 -15.42 -5.72
N GLU A 69 13.05 -15.92 -6.96
CA GLU A 69 14.13 -15.52 -7.87
C GLU A 69 13.88 -14.15 -8.53
N ASN A 70 12.66 -13.61 -8.46
CA ASN A 70 12.28 -12.40 -9.21
C ASN A 70 11.28 -11.45 -8.50
N TRP A 71 10.86 -11.74 -7.27
CA TRP A 71 10.11 -10.80 -6.44
C TRP A 71 11.03 -9.77 -5.78
N THR A 72 10.45 -8.68 -5.27
CA THR A 72 11.22 -7.66 -4.54
C THR A 72 11.53 -8.08 -3.11
N THR A 73 10.57 -8.69 -2.41
CA THR A 73 10.66 -9.07 -1.01
C THR A 73 9.76 -10.26 -0.75
N ALA A 74 10.20 -11.17 0.13
CA ALA A 74 9.40 -12.34 0.52
C ALA A 74 8.07 -11.95 1.20
N LEU A 75 8.09 -10.86 1.96
CA LEU A 75 6.91 -10.27 2.59
C LEU A 75 6.07 -9.49 1.57
N ARG A 76 5.07 -10.15 1.00
CA ARG A 76 4.30 -9.66 -0.15
C ARG A 76 3.40 -8.45 0.15
N SER A 77 2.79 -8.40 1.33
CA SER A 77 1.86 -7.34 1.73
C SER A 77 2.53 -6.04 2.20
N SER A 78 3.86 -5.98 2.24
CA SER A 78 4.60 -4.78 2.63
C SER A 78 4.63 -3.68 1.57
N HIS A 79 4.20 -3.97 0.34
CA HIS A 79 4.26 -3.04 -0.79
C HIS A 79 2.94 -3.01 -1.56
N PHE A 80 2.52 -1.82 -1.99
CA PHE A 80 1.38 -1.67 -2.90
C PHE A 80 1.62 -2.32 -4.26
N SER A 81 0.55 -2.89 -4.82
CA SER A 81 0.52 -3.53 -6.14
C SER A 81 0.65 -2.53 -7.29
N THR A 82 0.88 -3.06 -8.49
CA THR A 82 0.91 -2.23 -9.70
C THR A 82 -0.48 -1.67 -10.00
N ALA A 83 -1.54 -2.46 -9.82
CA ALA A 83 -2.91 -2.02 -10.00
C ALA A 83 -3.26 -0.85 -9.05
N ALA A 84 -2.94 -0.96 -7.75
CA ALA A 84 -3.21 0.10 -6.78
C ALA A 84 -2.47 1.40 -7.11
N ARG A 85 -1.21 1.30 -7.57
CA ARG A 85 -0.38 2.45 -7.95
C ARG A 85 -0.88 3.20 -9.18
N ARG A 86 -1.47 2.49 -10.14
CA ARG A 86 -2.05 3.07 -11.36
C ARG A 86 -3.47 3.60 -11.17
N GLY A 87 -4.13 3.23 -10.07
CA GLY A 87 -5.47 3.69 -9.71
C GLY A 87 -5.42 4.56 -8.46
N ILE A 88 -5.97 4.04 -7.36
CA ILE A 88 -6.29 4.84 -6.17
C ILE A 88 -5.11 5.63 -5.59
N ILE A 89 -3.88 5.12 -5.65
CA ILE A 89 -2.72 5.83 -5.09
C ILE A 89 -2.37 7.06 -5.92
N SER A 90 -2.52 7.00 -7.25
CA SER A 90 -2.31 8.16 -8.12
C SER A 90 -3.50 9.11 -8.15
N ASP A 91 -4.70 8.63 -7.84
CA ASP A 91 -5.94 9.43 -7.82
C ASP A 91 -6.06 10.33 -6.59
N ARG A 92 -5.34 10.02 -5.51
CA ARG A 92 -5.39 10.71 -4.20
C ARG A 92 -4.28 11.74 -4.05
#